data_AF-A0A7K3A309-F1
#
_entry.id   AF-A0A7K3A309-F1
#
_cell.length_a   1.000
_cell.length_b   1.000
_cell.length_c   1.000
_cell.angle_alpha   90.00
_cell.angle_beta   90.00
_cell.angle_gamma   90.00
#
_symmetry.space_group_name_H-M   'P 1'
#
loop_
_entity.id
_entity.type
_entity.pdbx_description
1 polymer ?
#
loop_
_entity_poly.entity_id
_entity_poly.type
_entity_poly.pdbx_seq_one_letter_code
_entity_poly.pdbx_strand_id
1 'polypeptide(L)'
;MMPPFCPLCRVPYQLSDFAYEDFTLVHFRPTQTYPDDWAGHPEHCEWFCPSHLPLTKGLTHLPAAEALAHIQANLRESTGRDT
;
A
#
# COMPACT_ATOMS: atom_id res chain seq x y z
N MET A 1 13.20 7.88 -8.40
CA MET A 1 11.95 7.17 -8.03
C MET A 1 12.18 6.50 -6.68
N MET A 2 11.22 6.60 -5.75
CA MET A 2 11.32 5.93 -4.46
C MET A 2 11.21 4.41 -4.66
N PRO A 3 12.10 3.59 -4.07
CA PRO A 3 12.01 2.14 -4.18
C PRO A 3 10.72 1.63 -3.52
N PRO A 4 10.10 0.56 -4.05
CA PRO A 4 8.92 -0.06 -3.48
C PRO A 4 9.15 -0.45 -2.02
N PHE A 5 8.18 -0.07 -1.20
CA PHE A 5 8.16 -0.33 0.22
C PHE A 5 6.73 -0.66 0.62
N CYS A 6 6.51 -1.86 1.14
CA CYS A 6 5.19 -2.23 1.63
C CYS A 6 5.00 -1.67 3.05
N PRO A 7 4.01 -0.79 3.29
CA PRO A 7 3.80 -0.17 4.61
C PRO A 7 3.38 -1.19 5.68
N LEU A 8 2.91 -2.37 5.27
CA LEU A 8 2.53 -3.45 6.18
C LEU A 8 3.71 -4.35 6.53
N CYS A 9 4.59 -4.66 5.57
CA CYS A 9 5.81 -5.44 5.86
C CYS A 9 6.84 -4.60 6.61
N ARG A 10 6.85 -3.28 6.37
CA ARG A 10 7.86 -2.33 6.88
C ARG A 10 9.30 -2.69 6.50
N VAL A 11 9.47 -3.47 5.44
CA VAL A 11 10.76 -3.79 4.82
C VAL A 11 10.78 -3.25 3.38
N PRO A 12 11.91 -2.71 2.93
CA PRO A 12 12.08 -2.33 1.53
C PRO A 12 12.19 -3.59 0.66
N TYR A 13 11.88 -3.49 -0.64
CA TYR A 13 11.87 -4.66 -1.53
C TYR A 13 13.21 -5.41 -1.57
N GLN A 14 14.34 -4.70 -1.40
CA GLN A 14 15.68 -5.30 -1.39
C GLN A 14 15.91 -6.30 -0.24
N LEU A 15 15.07 -6.24 0.81
CA LEU A 15 15.11 -7.13 1.96
C LEU A 15 13.88 -8.06 2.01
N SER A 16 13.07 -8.07 0.95
CA SER A 16 11.90 -8.94 0.84
C SER A 16 12.17 -10.10 -0.10
N ASP A 17 11.35 -11.14 -0.03
CA ASP A 17 11.39 -12.28 -0.96
C ASP A 17 10.81 -11.95 -2.36
N PHE A 18 10.31 -10.72 -2.55
CA PHE A 18 9.68 -10.26 -3.78
C PHE A 18 10.64 -9.38 -4.60
N ALA A 19 10.57 -9.51 -5.93
CA ALA A 19 11.28 -8.62 -6.83
C ALA A 19 10.60 -7.25 -6.90
N TYR A 20 11.28 -6.25 -7.46
CA TYR A 20 10.71 -4.90 -7.62
C TYR A 20 9.39 -4.94 -8.41
N GLU A 21 9.38 -5.71 -9.51
CA GLU A 21 8.26 -5.85 -10.44
C GLU A 21 7.01 -6.51 -9.83
N ASP A 22 7.15 -7.19 -8.69
CA ASP A 22 6.04 -7.84 -8.00
C ASP A 22 5.21 -6.84 -7.17
N PHE A 23 5.76 -5.66 -6.89
CA PHE A 23 5.05 -4.65 -6.13
C PHE A 23 4.08 -3.88 -7.01
N THR A 24 2.90 -3.63 -6.47
CA THR A 24 1.85 -2.84 -7.14
C THR A 24 1.69 -1.51 -6.43
N LEU A 25 1.75 -0.41 -7.19
CA LEU A 25 1.40 0.92 -6.70
C LEU A 25 -0.13 1.05 -6.69
N VAL A 26 -0.71 1.16 -5.49
CA VAL A 26 -2.16 1.35 -5.32
C VAL A 26 -2.44 2.82 -5.12
N HIS A 27 -3.36 3.36 -5.91
CA HIS A 27 -3.87 4.72 -5.76
C HIS A 27 -5.15 4.70 -4.89
N PHE A 28 -5.09 5.41 -3.77
CA PHE A 28 -6.20 5.64 -2.84
C PHE A 28 -6.82 7.00 -3.11
N ARG A 29 -8.15 7.07 -3.07
CA ARG A 29 -8.98 8.19 -3.55
C ARG A 29 -8.72 8.46 -5.05
N PRO A 30 -9.60 9.16 -5.79
CA PRO A 30 -9.16 9.81 -7.02
C PRO A 30 -8.00 10.73 -6.68
N THR A 31 -6.80 10.34 -7.11
CA THR A 31 -5.62 11.19 -7.05
C THR A 31 -5.90 12.45 -7.85
N GLN A 32 -5.42 13.58 -7.33
CA GLN A 32 -5.44 14.82 -8.07
C GLN A 32 -4.75 14.58 -9.43
N THR A 33 -5.32 15.15 -10.49
CA THR A 33 -4.72 14.98 -11.82
C THR A 33 -3.39 15.73 -11.82
N TYR A 34 -2.28 14.99 -11.94
CA TYR A 34 -0.95 15.56 -12.00
C TYR A 34 -0.62 15.96 -13.44
N PRO A 35 0.10 17.09 -13.64
CA PRO A 35 0.71 17.41 -14.93
C PRO A 35 1.69 16.33 -15.40
N ASP A 36 1.88 16.19 -16.71
CA ASP A 36 2.77 15.18 -17.31
C ASP A 36 4.25 15.33 -16.91
N ASP A 37 4.68 16.53 -16.50
CA ASP A 37 6.05 16.85 -16.07
C ASP A 37 6.27 16.73 -14.56
N TRP A 38 5.25 16.27 -13.83
CA TRP A 38 5.31 16.19 -12.39
C TRP A 38 6.29 15.12 -11.90
N ALA A 39 7.22 15.53 -11.03
CA ALA A 39 8.25 14.68 -10.44
C ALA A 39 8.02 14.54 -8.93
N GLY A 40 7.41 13.42 -8.50
CA GLY A 40 7.18 13.11 -7.09
C GLY A 40 6.55 11.73 -6.89
N HIS A 41 6.12 11.43 -5.66
CA HIS A 41 5.30 10.26 -5.35
C HIS A 41 3.85 10.68 -5.11
N PRO A 42 2.86 10.20 -5.92
CA PRO A 42 1.54 10.80 -5.92
C PRO A 42 0.96 10.83 -4.51
N GLU A 43 0.27 11.91 -4.17
CA GLU A 43 -0.46 11.94 -2.91
C GLU A 43 -1.47 10.78 -2.90
N HIS A 44 -1.58 10.11 -1.76
CA HIS A 44 -2.46 8.95 -1.59
C HIS A 44 -2.16 7.73 -2.45
N CYS A 45 -0.94 7.49 -2.93
CA CYS A 45 -0.55 6.15 -3.38
C CYS A 45 0.37 5.46 -2.38
N GLU A 46 0.41 4.13 -2.39
CA GLU A 46 1.36 3.34 -1.62
C GLU A 46 1.71 2.05 -2.38
N TRP A 47 2.94 1.56 -2.20
CA TRP A 47 3.37 0.29 -2.77
C TRP A 47 2.91 -0.88 -1.90
N PHE A 48 2.42 -1.96 -2.52
CA PHE A 48 2.08 -3.20 -1.81
C PHE A 48 2.79 -4.40 -2.45
N CYS A 49 3.33 -5.27 -1.61
CA CYS A 49 3.79 -6.58 -2.05
C CYS A 49 2.59 -7.51 -2.38
N PRO A 50 2.81 -8.61 -3.13
CA PRO A 50 1.74 -9.53 -3.51
C PRO A 50 0.90 -10.07 -2.34
N SER A 51 1.53 -10.31 -1.18
CA SER A 51 0.82 -10.83 0.01
C SER A 51 -0.18 -9.84 0.61
N HIS A 52 0.08 -8.53 0.47
CA HIS A 52 -0.70 -7.49 1.13
C HIS A 52 -1.57 -6.68 0.18
N LEU A 53 -1.32 -6.75 -1.13
CA LEU A 53 -2.15 -6.13 -2.15
C LEU A 53 -3.66 -6.48 -2.00
N PRO A 54 -4.07 -7.74 -1.74
CA PRO A 54 -5.49 -8.07 -1.60
C PRO A 54 -6.21 -7.31 -0.48
N LEU A 55 -5.48 -6.87 0.56
CA LEU A 55 -6.06 -6.14 1.70
C LEU A 55 -6.52 -4.73 1.33
N THR A 56 -6.05 -4.19 0.20
CA THR A 56 -6.46 -2.88 -0.30
C THR A 56 -7.82 -2.89 -0.98
N LYS A 57 -8.35 -4.07 -1.31
CA LYS A 57 -9.59 -4.23 -2.07
C LYS A 57 -10.76 -3.57 -1.34
N GLY A 58 -11.45 -2.68 -2.05
CA GLY A 58 -12.60 -1.96 -1.50
C GLY A 58 -12.23 -0.76 -0.63
N LEU A 59 -10.94 -0.48 -0.39
CA LEU A 59 -10.48 0.67 0.40
C LEU A 59 -9.92 1.81 -0.46
N THR A 60 -9.79 1.62 -1.78
CA THR A 60 -9.25 2.61 -2.72
C THR A 60 -10.07 3.88 -2.83
N HIS A 61 -11.26 3.95 -2.22
CA HIS A 61 -12.07 5.15 -2.14
C HIS A 61 -11.70 6.07 -0.96
N LEU A 62 -11.00 5.54 0.04
CA LEU A 62 -10.53 6.26 1.22
C LEU A 62 -9.20 6.97 0.94
N PRO A 63 -8.77 7.94 1.75
CA PRO A 63 -7.38 8.40 1.79
C PRO A 63 -6.43 7.26 2.22
N ALA A 64 -5.20 7.25 1.71
CA ALA A 64 -4.22 6.20 2.01
C ALA A 64 -4.01 5.95 3.52
N ALA A 65 -3.93 7.02 4.33
CA ALA A 65 -3.76 6.90 5.78
C ALA A 65 -4.95 6.18 6.46
N GLU A 66 -6.19 6.47 6.03
CA GLU A 66 -7.38 5.82 6.55
C GLU A 66 -7.45 4.36 6.09
N ALA A 67 -7.18 4.08 4.81
CA ALA A 67 -7.12 2.72 4.28
C ALA A 67 -6.10 1.86 5.04
N LEU A 68 -4.90 2.39 5.32
CA LEU A 68 -3.88 1.70 6.10
C LEU A 68 -4.33 1.45 7.54
N ALA A 69 -5.01 2.41 8.17
CA ALA A 69 -5.58 2.22 9.50
C ALA A 69 -6.61 1.08 9.52
N HIS A 70 -7.51 1.01 8.53
CA HIS A 70 -8.47 -0.09 8.37
C HIS A 70 -7.78 -1.45 8.21
N ILE A 71 -6.76 -1.53 7.36
CA ILE A 71 -6.03 -2.80 7.15
C ILE A 71 -5.34 -3.24 8.44
N GLN A 72 -4.66 -2.33 9.14
CA GLN A 72 -3.96 -2.65 10.39
C GLN A 72 -4.92 -3.07 11.50
N ALA A 73 -6.11 -2.45 11.59
CA ALA A 73 -7.15 -2.87 12.53
C ALA A 73 -7.61 -4.31 12.24
N ASN A 74 -7.94 -4.61 10.97
CA ASN A 74 -8.41 -5.92 10.56
C ASN A 74 -7.36 -7.03 10.81
N LEU A 75 -6.08 -6.74 10.61
CA LEU A 75 -4.99 -7.69 10.88
C LEU A 75 -4.86 -8.02 12.38
N ARG A 76 -5.04 -7.03 13.25
CA ARG A 76 -5.02 -7.22 14.72
C ARG A 76 -6.21 -8.04 15.21
N GLU A 77 -7.39 -7.80 14.63
CA GLU A 77 -8.60 -8.56 14.95
C GLU A 77 -8.50 -10.02 14.48
N SER A 78 -7.86 -10.26 13.34
CA SER A 78 -7.69 -11.60 12.79
C SER A 78 -6.66 -12.44 13.57
N THR A 79 -5.63 -11.80 14.14
CA THR A 79 -4.63 -12.48 15.00
C THR A 79 -5.12 -12.72 16.42
N GLY A 80 -6.18 -12.03 16.86
CA GLY A 80 -6.80 -12.23 18.18
C GLY A 80 -7.93 -13.28 18.22
N ARG A 81 -8.27 -13.93 17.10
CA ARG A 81 -9.38 -14.89 16.99
C ARG A 81 -8.95 -16.37 16.98
N ASP A 82 -7.65 -16.64 17.16
CA ASP A 82 -7.06 -17.99 17.22
C ASP A 82 -6.68 -18.40 18.66
N THR A 83 -7.57 -18.21 19.63
CA THR A 83 -7.43 -18.79 20.99
C THR A 83 -8.66 -19.58 21.39
#